data_AF-A0A1M7KN76-F1
#
_entry.id   AF-A0A1M7KN76-F1
#
_cell.length_a   1.000
_cell.length_b   1.000
_cell.length_c   1.000
_cell.angle_alpha   90.00
_cell.angle_beta   90.00
_cell.angle_gamma   90.00
#
_symmetry.space_group_name_H-M   'P 1'
#
loop_
_entity.id
_entity.type
_entity.pdbx_description
1 polymer ?
#
loop_
_entity_poly.entity_id
_entity_poly.type
_entity_poly.pdbx_seq_one_letter_code
_entity_poly.pdbx_strand_id
1 'polypeptide(L)' 'MIKNKVLQSVLMIIGGWFLGGLGYSTNLGYSIINAFCFFGGLALLFLGIIMFIIAVRD' A
#
# COMPACT_ATOMS: atom_id res chain seq x y z
N MET A 1 13.64 10.18 -14.75
CA MET A 1 12.71 9.02 -14.78
C MET A 1 12.79 8.18 -13.50
N ILE A 2 13.97 7.77 -13.03
CA ILE A 2 14.15 6.96 -11.80
C ILE A 2 13.52 7.61 -10.55
N LYS A 3 13.73 8.91 -10.33
CA LYS A 3 13.07 9.65 -9.21
C LYS A 3 11.55 9.49 -9.15
N ASN A 4 10.87 9.44 -10.29
CA ASN A 4 9.41 9.29 -10.34
C ASN A 4 8.97 7.87 -9.98
N LYS A 5 9.73 6.84 -10.37
CA LYS A 5 9.48 5.45 -9.99
C LYS A 5 9.66 5.24 -8.49
N VAL A 6 10.73 5.81 -7.92
CA VAL A 6 10.99 5.77 -6.47
C VAL A 6 9.85 6.47 -5.73
N LEU A 7 9.47 7.69 -6.14
CA LEU A 7 8.38 8.43 -5.53
C LEU A 7 7.04 7.68 -5.61
N GLN A 8 6.70 7.12 -6.78
CA GLN A 8 5.49 6.32 -6.97
C GLN A 8 5.47 5.10 -6.04
N SER A 9 6.59 4.40 -5.91
CA SER A 9 6.72 3.23 -5.04
C SER A 9 6.54 3.61 -3.56
N VAL A 10 7.13 4.73 -3.13
CA VAL A 10 6.94 5.27 -1.78
C VAL A 10 5.48 5.64 -1.51
N LEU A 11 4.81 6.28 -2.47
CA LEU A 11 3.38 6.60 -2.35
C LEU A 11 2.51 5.34 -2.26
N MET A 12 2.84 4.27 -3.00
CA MET A 12 2.16 2.98 -2.90
C MET A 12 2.36 2.35 -1.52
N ILE A 13 3.57 2.40 -0.95
CA ILE A 13 3.86 1.87 0.39
C ILE A 13 3.04 2.62 1.45
N ILE A 14 3.08 3.97 1.43
CA ILE A 14 2.35 4.80 2.39
C ILE A 14 0.84 4.57 2.24
N GLY A 15 0.33 4.55 1.02
CA GLY A 15 -1.08 4.28 0.72
C GLY A 15 -1.51 2.88 1.19
N GLY A 16 -0.69 1.86 0.93
CA GLY A 16 -0.95 0.49 1.34
C GLY A 16 -0.99 0.32 2.86
N TRP A 17 -0.05 0.95 3.57
CA TRP A 17 -0.04 0.99 5.03
C TRP A 17 -1.29 1.64 5.59
N PHE A 18 -1.68 2.81 5.05
CA PHE A 18 -2.85 3.54 5.51
C PHE A 18 -4.15 2.77 5.24
N LEU A 19 -4.30 2.19 4.04
CA LEU A 19 -5.48 1.39 3.68
C LEU A 19 -5.58 0.12 4.53
N GLY A 20 -4.44 -0.53 4.80
CA GLY A 20 -4.34 -1.69 5.68
C GLY A 20 -4.79 -1.34 7.10
N GLY A 21 -4.31 -0.21 7.64
CA GLY A 21 -4.74 0.30 8.95
C GLY A 21 -6.23 0.64 9.00
N LEU A 22 -6.79 1.24 7.94
CA LEU A 22 -8.23 1.49 7.83
C LEU A 22 -9.03 0.18 7.82
N GLY A 23 -8.59 -0.83 7.07
CA GLY A 23 -9.25 -2.13 7.02
C GLY A 23 -9.17 -2.91 8.34
N TYR A 24 -8.10 -2.70 9.12
CA TYR A 24 -7.94 -3.29 10.45
C TYR A 24 -8.73 -2.53 11.53
N SER A 25 -9.12 -1.28 11.26
CA SER A 25 -9.82 -0.44 12.24
C SER A 25 -11.23 -0.96 12.51
N THR A 26 -11.52 -1.25 13.78
CA THR A 26 -12.86 -1.64 14.26
C THR A 26 -13.83 -0.47 14.25
N ASN A 27 -13.36 0.77 14.07
CA ASN A 27 -14.21 1.97 14.04
C ASN A 27 -15.14 2.03 12.81
N LEU A 28 -14.84 1.28 11.75
CA LEU A 28 -15.66 1.19 10.54
C LEU A 28 -16.71 0.05 10.61
N GLY A 29 -16.72 -0.73 11.70
CA GLY A 29 -17.52 -1.96 11.81
C GLY A 29 -16.98 -3.10 10.93
N TYR A 30 -17.54 -4.31 11.05
CA TYR A 30 -17.15 -5.44 10.18
C TYR A 30 -17.88 -5.39 8.85
N SER A 31 -17.44 -4.49 7.97
CA SER A 31 -17.97 -4.34 6.61
C SER A 31 -17.11 -5.07 5.58
N ILE A 32 -17.71 -5.49 4.47
CA ILE A 32 -16.98 -5.98 3.28
C ILE A 32 -15.92 -4.96 2.82
N ILE A 33 -16.20 -3.67 3.01
CA ILE A 33 -15.31 -2.56 2.66
C ILE A 33 -14.00 -2.65 3.46
N ASN A 34 -14.06 -3.03 4.74
CA ASN A 34 -12.86 -3.17 5.58
C ASN A 34 -11.97 -4.30 5.09
N ALA A 35 -12.55 -5.42 4.65
CA ALA A 35 -11.78 -6.52 4.07
C ALA A 35 -11.08 -6.07 2.78
N PHE A 36 -11.78 -5.34 1.89
CA PHE A 36 -11.15 -4.76 0.70
C PHE A 36 -10.05 -3.77 1.03
N CYS A 37 -10.24 -2.89 2.01
CA CYS A 37 -9.21 -1.97 2.48
C CYS A 37 -8.01 -2.72 3.06
N PHE A 38 -8.23 -3.78 3.84
CA PHE A 38 -7.17 -4.55 4.47
C PHE A 38 -6.35 -5.33 3.43
N PHE A 39 -7.00 -6.17 2.62
CA PHE A 39 -6.32 -6.98 1.61
C PHE A 39 -5.76 -6.14 0.47
N GLY A 40 -6.51 -5.11 0.02
CA GLY A 40 -6.03 -4.14 -0.96
C GLY A 40 -4.84 -3.33 -0.45
N GLY A 41 -4.86 -2.95 0.83
CA GLY A 41 -3.76 -2.27 1.50
C GLY A 41 -2.49 -3.11 1.58
N LEU A 42 -2.62 -4.38 1.99
CA LEU A 42 -1.51 -5.33 1.99
C LEU A 42 -0.94 -5.54 0.59
N ALA A 43 -1.79 -5.77 -0.42
CA ALA A 43 -1.35 -5.95 -1.80
C ALA A 43 -0.58 -4.72 -2.30
N LEU A 44 -1.12 -3.51 -2.07
CA LEU A 44 -0.50 -2.26 -2.48
C LEU A 44 0.84 -2.01 -1.75
N LEU A 45 0.91 -2.33 -0.46
CA LEU A 45 2.12 -2.23 0.35
C LEU A 45 3.23 -3.14 -0.20
N PHE A 46 2.94 -4.44 -0.40
CA PHE A 46 3.92 -5.39 -0.91
C PHE A 46 4.36 -5.06 -2.33
N LEU A 47 3.43 -4.68 -3.22
CA LEU A 47 3.77 -4.23 -4.57
C LEU A 47 4.63 -2.96 -4.55
N GLY A 48 4.32 -2.02 -3.66
CA GLY A 48 5.11 -0.80 -3.46
C GLY A 48 6.54 -1.11 -3.02
N ILE A 49 6.73 -2.05 -2.09
CA ILE A 49 8.07 -2.50 -1.64
C ILE A 49 8.85 -3.14 -2.80
N ILE A 50 8.22 -4.05 -3.55
CA ILE A 50 8.86 -4.71 -4.70
C ILE A 50 9.28 -3.66 -5.75
N MET A 51 8.38 -2.75 -6.10
CA MET A 51 8.64 -1.67 -7.05
C MET A 51 9.75 -0.73 -6.56
N PHE A 52 9.80 -0.44 -5.26
CA PHE A 52 10.85 0.38 -4.66
C PHE A 52 12.22 -0.29 -4.79
N ILE A 53 12.31 -1.59 -4.47
CA ILE A 53 13.56 -2.36 -4.59
C ILE A 53 14.05 -2.35 -6.05
N ILE A 54 13.17 -2.58 -7.02
CA ILE A 54 13.52 -2.53 -8.44
C ILE A 54 13.96 -1.11 -8.83
N ALA A 55 13.22 -0.08 -8.43
CA ALA A 55 13.49 1.30 -8.79
C ALA A 55 14.78 1.89 -8.19
N VAL A 56 15.27 1.33 -7.08
CA VAL A 56 16.54 1.72 -6.45
C VAL A 56 17.72 0.89 -6.98
N ARG A 57 17.45 -0.32 -7.49
CA ARG A 57 18.46 -1.20 -8.09
C ARG A 57 18.84 -0.75 -9.51
N ASP A 58 17.87 -0.25 -10.28
CA ASP A 58 18.03 0.33 -11.62
C ASP A 58 18.68 1.72 -11.60
#